data_AF-A0A5M9P2S2-F1
#
_entry.id   AF-A0A5M9P2S2-F1
#
_cell.length_a   1.000
_cell.length_b   1.000
_cell.length_c   1.000
_cell.angle_alpha   90.00
_cell.angle_beta   90.00
_cell.angle_gamma   90.00
#
_symmetry.space_group_name_H-M   'P 1'
#
loop_
_entity.id
_entity.type
_entity.pdbx_description
1 polymer ?
#
loop_
_entity_poly.entity_id
_entity_poly.type
_entity_poly.pdbx_seq_one_letter_code
_entity_poly.pdbx_strand_id
1 'polypeptide(L)' 'MKTMTQRFQTLLSVSNFSLAITTLLMLLSIIIAYPMADHFSLPVQIVAHISTIIVAAFVKISYVGRCLAQYSLGMEVR' A
#
# COMPACT_ATOMS: atom_id res chain seq x y z
N MET A 1 -9.18 -7.12 27.69
CA MET A 1 -8.09 -6.22 27.25
C MET A 1 -7.06 -6.91 26.35
N LYS A 2 -6.44 -8.05 26.74
CA LYS A 2 -5.45 -8.80 25.93
C LYS A 2 -5.85 -9.03 24.47
N THR A 3 -7.11 -9.41 24.20
CA THR A 3 -7.59 -9.71 22.84
C THR A 3 -7.59 -8.50 21.90
N MET A 4 -7.86 -7.30 22.41
CA MET A 4 -7.87 -6.07 21.60
C MET A 4 -6.45 -5.66 21.22
N THR A 5 -5.52 -5.73 22.17
CA THR A 5 -4.09 -5.48 21.93
C THR A 5 -3.54 -6.42 20.86
N GLN A 6 -3.88 -7.72 20.91
CA GLN A 6 -3.47 -8.69 19.89
C GLN A 6 -4.04 -8.34 18.51
N ARG A 7 -5.32 -7.94 18.41
CA ARG A 7 -5.93 -7.50 17.14
C ARG A 7 -5.19 -6.31 16.54
N PHE A 8 -4.81 -5.31 17.35
CA PHE A 8 -4.07 -4.15 16.87
C PHE A 8 -2.61 -4.48 16.51
N GLN A 9 -1.98 -5.45 17.18
CA GLN A 9 -0.66 -5.95 16.77
C GLN A 9 -0.72 -6.65 15.40
N THR A 10 -1.74 -7.48 15.19
CA THR A 10 -1.98 -8.10 13.88
C THR A 10 -2.27 -7.05 12.83
N LEU A 11 -3.12 -6.06 13.13
CA LEU A 11 -3.41 -4.95 12.22
C LEU A 11 -2.12 -4.20 11.85
N LEU A 12 -1.27 -3.89 12.82
CA LEU A 12 0.01 -3.22 12.57
C LEU A 12 0.92 -4.04 11.64
N SER A 13 1.03 -5.35 11.90
CA SER A 13 1.85 -6.25 11.08
C SER A 13 1.33 -6.33 9.64
N VAL A 14 0.02 -6.54 9.48
CA VAL A 14 -0.64 -6.60 8.17
C VAL A 14 -0.55 -5.27 7.44
N SER A 15 -0.77 -4.14 8.12
CA SER A 15 -0.66 -2.81 7.53
C SER A 15 0.75 -2.47 7.09
N ASN A 16 1.78 -2.81 7.87
CA ASN A 16 3.18 -2.63 7.46
C ASN A 16 3.53 -3.47 6.23
N PHE A 17 3.16 -4.75 6.23
CA PHE A 17 3.40 -5.65 5.11
C PHE A 17 2.65 -5.19 3.85
N SER A 18 1.37 -4.83 4.00
CA SER A 18 0.55 -4.30 2.93
C SER A 18 1.10 -2.98 2.38
N LEU A 19 1.58 -2.09 3.23
CA LEU A 19 2.20 -0.83 2.81
C LEU A 19 3.46 -1.07 1.98
N ALA A 20 4.29 -2.04 2.37
CA ALA A 20 5.48 -2.41 1.60
C ALA A 20 5.12 -2.98 0.22
N ILE A 21 4.19 -3.93 0.16
CA ILE A 21 3.74 -4.53 -1.10
C ILE A 21 3.11 -3.50 -2.02
N THR A 22 2.18 -2.70 -1.51
CA THR A 22 1.47 -1.70 -2.32
C THR A 22 2.40 -0.61 -2.81
N THR A 23 3.42 -0.23 -2.02
CA THR A 23 4.47 0.69 -2.49
C THR A 23 5.30 0.08 -3.63
N LEU A 24 5.68 -1.21 -3.54
CA LEU A 24 6.37 -1.89 -4.63
C LEU A 24 5.52 -1.97 -5.90
N LEU A 25 4.23 -2.33 -5.77
CA LEU A 25 3.30 -2.33 -6.89
C LEU A 25 3.12 -0.94 -7.50
N MET A 26 3.12 0.12 -6.68
CA MET A 26 3.05 1.51 -7.14
C MET A 26 4.27 1.83 -7.99
N LEU A 27 5.47 1.52 -7.50
CA LEU A 27 6.71 1.72 -8.25
C LEU A 27 6.71 0.94 -9.57
N LEU A 28 6.29 -0.33 -9.55
CA LEU A 28 6.18 -1.13 -10.77
C LEU A 28 5.21 -0.49 -11.79
N SER A 29 4.03 -0.06 -11.33
CA SER A 29 3.05 0.59 -12.21
C SER A 29 3.58 1.89 -12.82
N ILE A 30 4.29 2.71 -12.05
CA ILE A 30 4.92 3.94 -12.53
C ILE A 30 6.04 3.64 -13.53
N ILE A 31 6.90 2.65 -13.25
CA ILE A 31 8.01 2.31 -14.14
C ILE A 31 7.49 1.82 -15.49
N ILE A 32 6.44 0.98 -15.50
CA ILE A 32 5.81 0.50 -16.73
C ILE A 32 5.14 1.65 -17.50
N ALA A 33 4.42 2.51 -16.78
CA ALA A 33 3.64 3.61 -17.34
C ALA A 33 4.50 4.72 -17.98
N TYR A 34 5.71 4.97 -17.46
CA TYR A 34 6.52 6.12 -17.87
C TYR A 34 7.91 5.72 -18.41
N PRO A 35 8.92 5.30 -17.61
CA PRO A 35 10.23 4.90 -18.11
C PRO A 35 10.23 3.84 -19.22
N MET A 36 9.36 2.84 -19.11
CA MET A 36 9.31 1.72 -20.05
C MET A 36 8.16 1.87 -21.07
N ALA A 37 7.65 3.09 -21.28
CA ALA A 37 6.48 3.34 -22.12
C ALA A 37 6.55 2.62 -23.48
N ASP A 38 7.70 2.74 -24.14
CA ASP A 38 7.94 2.24 -25.50
C ASP A 38 8.15 0.70 -25.58
N HIS A 39 8.32 0.03 -24.43
CA HIS A 39 8.57 -1.41 -24.38
C HIS A 39 7.29 -2.24 -24.25
N PHE A 40 6.15 -1.59 -24.00
CA PHE A 40 4.87 -2.26 -23.76
C PHE A 40 3.78 -1.78 -24.72
N SER A 41 2.81 -2.66 -24.99
CA SER A 41 1.68 -2.35 -25.86
C SER A 41 0.68 -1.38 -25.20
N LEU A 42 -0.13 -0.70 -26.02
CA LEU A 42 -1.17 0.22 -25.53
C LEU A 42 -2.09 -0.39 -24.45
N PRO A 43 -2.60 -1.64 -24.58
CA PRO A 43 -3.41 -2.24 -23.53
C PRO A 43 -2.68 -2.36 -22.19
N VAL A 44 -1.39 -2.72 -22.21
CA VAL A 44 -0.58 -2.80 -20.99
C VAL A 44 -0.40 -1.42 -20.37
N GLN A 45 -0.20 -0.38 -21.18
CA GLN A 45 -0.10 0.99 -20.68
C GLN A 45 -1.39 1.47 -20.00
N ILE A 46 -2.54 1.20 -20.62
CA ILE A 46 -3.85 1.52 -20.02
C ILE A 46 -4.00 0.84 -18.65
N VAL A 47 -3.66 -0.45 -18.58
CA VAL A 47 -3.70 -1.20 -17.32
C VAL A 47 -2.72 -0.63 -16.30
N ALA A 48 -1.49 -0.27 -16.69
CA ALA A 48 -0.50 0.32 -15.78
C ALA A 48 -0.97 1.65 -15.16
N HIS A 49 -1.56 2.54 -15.97
CA HIS A 49 -2.11 3.81 -15.49
C HIS A 49 -3.31 3.63 -14.56
N ILE A 50 -4.28 2.76 -14.92
CA ILE A 50 -5.41 2.45 -14.04
C ILE A 50 -4.93 1.81 -12.73
N SER A 51 -3.97 0.90 -12.83
CA SER A 51 -3.37 0.23 -11.67
C SER A 51 -2.70 1.24 -10.73
N THR A 52 -2.04 2.26 -11.26
CA THR A 52 -1.43 3.33 -10.45
C THR A 52 -2.46 3.99 -9.52
N ILE A 53 -3.66 4.29 -10.02
CA ILE A 53 -4.75 4.91 -9.22
C ILE A 53 -5.25 3.95 -8.13
N ILE A 54 -5.51 2.70 -8.51
CA ILE A 54 -6.01 1.67 -7.60
C ILE A 54 -4.99 1.39 -6.49
N VAL A 55 -3.72 1.19 -6.86
CA VAL A 55 -2.64 0.92 -5.91
C VAL A 55 -2.38 2.12 -5.00
N ALA A 56 -2.48 3.36 -5.50
CA ALA A 56 -2.38 4.55 -4.66
C ALA A 56 -3.46 4.61 -3.57
N ALA A 57 -4.69 4.14 -3.87
CA ALA A 57 -5.73 4.03 -2.87
C ALA A 57 -5.37 2.98 -1.80
N PHE A 58 -4.82 1.83 -2.20
CA PHE A 58 -4.36 0.81 -1.26
C PHE A 58 -3.21 1.29 -0.39
N VAL A 59 -2.21 2.00 -0.94
CA VAL A 59 -1.13 2.62 -0.14
C VAL A 59 -1.70 3.50 0.98
N LYS A 60 -2.69 4.35 0.66
CA LYS A 60 -3.37 5.19 1.65
C LYS A 60 -4.09 4.37 2.72
N ILE A 61 -4.83 3.33 2.32
CA ILE A 61 -5.55 2.45 3.27
C ILE A 61 -4.56 1.74 4.20
N SER A 62 -3.48 1.18 3.66
CA SER A 62 -2.45 0.49 4.45
C SER A 62 -1.77 1.44 5.45
N TYR A 63 -1.48 2.67 5.03
CA TYR A 63 -0.92 3.70 5.90
C TYR A 63 -1.89 4.11 7.02
N VAL A 64 -3.16 4.39 6.69
CA VAL A 64 -4.17 4.71 7.71
C VAL A 64 -4.37 3.56 8.70
N GLY A 65 -4.36 2.30 8.23
CA GLY A 65 -4.41 1.12 9.09
C GLY A 65 -3.22 1.03 10.06
N ARG A 66 -2.01 1.34 9.59
CA ARG A 66 -0.80 1.43 10.41
C ARG A 66 -0.92 2.51 11.48
N CYS A 67 -1.37 3.72 11.11
CA CYS A 67 -1.58 4.81 12.05
C CYS A 67 -2.63 4.46 13.12
N LEU A 68 -3.74 3.85 12.71
CA LEU A 68 -4.80 3.41 13.63
C LEU A 68 -4.27 2.38 14.63
N ALA A 69 -3.48 1.42 14.16
CA ALA A 69 -2.89 0.40 15.02
C ALA A 69 -1.87 1.00 16.00
N GLN A 70 -1.01 1.92 15.54
CA GLN A 70 -0.04 2.62 16.40
C GLN A 70 -0.74 3.43 17.49
N TYR A 71 -1.74 4.23 17.11
CA TYR A 71 -2.54 5.03 18.03
C TYR A 71 -3.21 4.13 19.09
N SER A 72 -3.83 3.04 18.67
CA SER A 72 -4.54 2.12 19.56
C SER A 72 -3.62 1.33 20.49
N LEU A 73 -2.33 1.23 20.16
CA LEU A 73 -1.31 0.58 20.98
C LEU A 73 -0.52 1.57 21.86
N GLY A 74 -0.85 2.87 21.83
CA GLY A 74 -0.14 3.91 22.58
C GLY A 74 1.27 4.18 22.06
N MET A 75 1.55 3.83 20.80
CA MET A 75 2.80 4.16 20.13
C MET A 75 2.70 5.51 19.41
N GLU A 76 3.84 6.10 19.10
CA GLU A 76 3.93 7.23 18.19
C GLU A 76 3.41 6.84 16.80
N VAL A 77 2.57 7.70 16.23
CA VAL A 77 2.00 7.55 14.89
C VAL A 77 2.97 8.14 13.87
N ARG A 78 3.39 7.33 12.89
CA ARG A 78 4.34 7.70 11.83
C ARG A 78 4.09 6.90 10.56
#